data_AF-A0A554K6Y9-F1
#
_entry.id   AF-A0A554K6Y9-F1
#
_cell.length_a   1.000
_cell.length_b   1.000
_cell.length_c   1.000
_cell.angle_alpha   90.00
_cell.angle_beta   90.00
_cell.angle_gamma   90.00
#
_symmetry.space_group_name_H-M   'P 1'
#
loop_
_entity.id
_entity.type
_entity.pdbx_description
1 polymer ?
#
loop_
_entity_poly.entity_id
_entity_poly.type
_entity_poly.pdbx_seq_one_letter_code
_entity_poly.pdbx_strand_id
1 'polypeptide(L)'
;MAIGDDQQGEKNLAAAVLRTLAYFDVFDYPLTALEVQRWLWRKRASASEVVQVLQQLEQARRLQRVHGYYHLPGRSAAVAARWQRYLDAELKFRRALRAAGWLRWLPAVRLVAVCNNAAYGNAKTESDIDLFIVVAPGRLWLTRLAVTVIMQLLGLRRHGGRIANRCCLSFYVTANAADLSRFSLAPDDPYLVYWLATLAVIYARAGEAESFWHANAWVKEWLPNGQPRLLSARRSVPAPQHWLLPEGSAGLEYIARRLQRAKMATRERARASRLGVVISDDVLKFHEEDRRTAYRQQWEERCQAQGV
;
A
#
# COMPACT_ATOMS: atom_id res chain seq x y z
N MET A 1 -39.32 -7.03 0.86
CA MET A 1 -38.81 -8.18 1.64
C MET A 1 -37.57 -8.70 0.93
N ALA A 2 -36.38 -8.29 1.38
CA ALA A 2 -35.05 -8.88 1.12
C ALA A 2 -33.95 -7.87 1.50
N ILE A 3 -34.00 -7.30 2.72
CA ILE A 3 -32.91 -6.47 3.28
C ILE A 3 -32.39 -7.12 4.59
N GLY A 4 -32.80 -8.35 4.88
CA GLY A 4 -32.54 -9.02 6.15
C GLY A 4 -31.39 -10.04 6.14
N ASP A 5 -31.03 -10.60 4.99
CA ASP A 5 -30.10 -11.74 4.93
C ASP A 5 -28.61 -11.33 4.83
N ASP A 6 -28.34 -10.16 4.26
CA ASP A 6 -26.96 -9.70 4.02
C ASP A 6 -26.23 -9.33 5.33
N GLN A 7 -26.97 -8.84 6.34
CA GLN A 7 -26.39 -8.51 7.65
C GLN A 7 -26.11 -9.75 8.54
N GLN A 8 -26.77 -10.88 8.28
CA GLN A 8 -26.52 -12.13 9.02
C GLN A 8 -25.22 -12.79 8.53
N GLY A 9 -24.95 -12.72 7.22
CA GLY A 9 -23.71 -13.19 6.58
C GLY A 9 -22.47 -12.35 6.94
N GLU A 10 -22.62 -11.05 7.22
CA GLU A 10 -21.52 -10.21 7.73
C GLU A 10 -21.04 -10.60 9.13
N LYS A 11 -21.91 -11.22 9.96
CA LYS A 11 -21.54 -11.61 11.33
C LYS A 11 -20.83 -12.96 11.43
N ASN A 12 -20.78 -13.79 10.37
CA ASN A 12 -20.16 -15.11 10.43
C ASN A 12 -18.63 -15.04 10.20
N LEU A 13 -17.84 -15.69 11.07
CA LEU A 13 -16.38 -15.74 10.93
C LEU A 13 -15.93 -16.44 9.65
N ALA A 14 -16.65 -17.49 9.23
CA ALA A 14 -16.39 -18.18 7.97
C ALA A 14 -16.52 -17.24 6.77
N ALA A 15 -17.54 -16.37 6.78
CA ALA A 15 -17.74 -15.39 5.71
C ALA A 15 -16.65 -14.33 5.69
N ALA A 16 -16.23 -13.82 6.86
CA ALA A 16 -15.11 -12.90 6.97
C ALA A 16 -13.79 -13.51 6.43
N VAL A 17 -13.51 -14.78 6.74
CA VAL A 17 -12.35 -15.52 6.22
C VAL A 17 -12.42 -15.64 4.69
N LEU A 18 -13.57 -16.00 4.14
CA LEU A 18 -13.74 -16.15 2.69
C LEU A 18 -13.65 -14.81 1.95
N ARG A 19 -14.27 -13.75 2.46
CA ARG A 19 -14.13 -12.38 1.91
C ARG A 19 -12.68 -11.93 1.90
N THR A 20 -11.94 -12.21 2.98
CA THR A 20 -10.51 -11.92 3.07
C THR A 20 -9.73 -12.68 1.99
N LEU A 21 -9.92 -14.00 1.88
CA LEU A 21 -9.23 -14.81 0.88
C LEU A 21 -9.60 -14.41 -0.56
N ALA A 22 -10.87 -14.09 -0.81
CA ALA A 22 -11.36 -13.62 -2.11
C ALA A 22 -10.67 -12.32 -2.55
N TYR A 23 -10.41 -11.38 -1.62
CA TYR A 23 -9.70 -10.14 -1.94
C TYR A 23 -8.26 -10.45 -2.40
N PHE A 24 -7.53 -11.23 -1.63
CA PHE A 24 -6.13 -11.53 -1.95
C PHE A 24 -5.99 -12.47 -3.15
N ASP A 25 -7.01 -13.27 -3.45
CA ASP A 25 -7.08 -14.04 -4.66
C ASP A 25 -7.06 -13.14 -5.92
N VAL A 26 -7.60 -11.90 -5.86
CA VAL A 26 -7.55 -10.92 -6.97
C VAL A 26 -6.11 -10.67 -7.43
N PHE A 27 -5.17 -10.79 -6.50
CA PHE A 27 -3.75 -10.54 -6.74
C PHE A 27 -2.91 -11.82 -6.78
N ASP A 28 -3.54 -13.01 -6.93
CA ASP A 28 -2.90 -14.32 -6.82
C ASP A 28 -2.04 -14.47 -5.56
N TYR A 29 -2.53 -14.01 -4.41
CA TYR A 29 -1.78 -13.99 -3.16
C TYR A 29 -2.43 -14.91 -2.10
N PRO A 30 -2.23 -16.24 -2.18
CA PRO A 30 -2.83 -17.18 -1.23
C PRO A 30 -2.25 -16.96 0.16
N LEU A 31 -3.06 -16.94 1.23
CA LEU A 31 -2.65 -16.45 2.55
C LEU A 31 -2.24 -17.55 3.53
N THR A 32 -1.32 -17.24 4.45
CA THR A 32 -1.11 -18.05 5.66
C THR A 32 -2.20 -17.81 6.70
N ALA A 33 -2.37 -18.71 7.68
CA ALA A 33 -3.37 -18.53 8.75
C ALA A 33 -3.16 -17.23 9.55
N LEU A 34 -1.91 -16.83 9.81
CA LEU A 34 -1.60 -15.57 10.49
C LEU A 34 -1.93 -14.34 9.65
N GLU A 35 -1.74 -14.40 8.33
CA GLU A 35 -2.14 -13.32 7.44
C GLU A 35 -3.66 -13.22 7.36
N VAL A 36 -4.38 -14.35 7.27
CA VAL A 36 -5.86 -14.36 7.34
C VAL A 36 -6.33 -13.71 8.63
N GLN A 37 -5.74 -14.05 9.78
CA GLN A 37 -6.11 -13.46 11.06
C GLN A 37 -5.83 -11.97 11.11
N ARG A 38 -4.64 -11.53 10.67
CA ARG A 38 -4.22 -10.13 10.69
C ARG A 38 -5.06 -9.24 9.77
N TRP A 39 -5.44 -9.78 8.62
CA TRP A 39 -6.15 -9.06 7.55
C TRP A 39 -7.62 -9.44 7.45
N LEU A 40 -8.18 -10.00 8.52
CA LEU A 40 -9.55 -10.45 8.60
C LEU A 40 -10.54 -9.30 8.38
N TRP A 41 -11.37 -9.42 7.35
CA TRP A 41 -12.32 -8.39 6.94
C TRP A 41 -13.45 -8.19 7.97
N ARG A 42 -13.55 -6.96 8.49
CA ARG A 42 -14.58 -6.40 9.39
C ARG A 42 -14.87 -7.20 10.66
N LYS A 43 -13.99 -8.14 11.02
CA LYS A 43 -14.18 -9.00 12.19
C LYS A 43 -12.91 -9.14 13.01
N ARG A 44 -13.09 -9.18 14.33
CA ARG A 44 -12.04 -9.51 15.28
C ARG A 44 -12.10 -10.99 15.59
N ALA A 45 -10.95 -11.65 15.59
CA ALA A 45 -10.82 -13.06 15.95
C ALA A 45 -9.38 -13.38 16.36
N SER A 46 -9.24 -14.31 17.29
CA SER A 46 -7.97 -14.91 17.70
C SER A 46 -7.41 -15.84 16.60
N ALA A 47 -6.13 -16.17 16.71
CA ALA A 47 -5.49 -17.10 15.78
C ALA A 47 -6.10 -18.52 15.84
N SER A 48 -6.50 -18.98 17.03
CA SER A 48 -7.13 -20.30 17.21
C SER A 48 -8.50 -20.37 16.52
N GLU A 49 -9.36 -19.35 16.71
CA GLU A 49 -10.66 -19.28 16.04
C GLU A 49 -10.52 -19.28 14.51
N VAL A 50 -9.56 -18.52 13.97
CA VAL A 50 -9.29 -18.48 12.53
C VAL A 50 -8.81 -19.83 12.02
N VAL A 51 -7.90 -20.52 12.74
CA VAL A 51 -7.42 -21.85 12.34
C VAL A 51 -8.56 -22.88 12.34
N GLN A 52 -9.44 -22.87 13.35
CA GLN A 52 -10.60 -23.76 13.41
C GLN A 52 -11.54 -23.55 12.22
N VAL A 53 -11.84 -22.29 11.89
CA VAL A 53 -12.70 -21.96 10.73
C VAL A 53 -12.04 -22.34 9.41
N LEU A 54 -10.72 -22.15 9.26
CA LEU A 54 -9.99 -22.59 8.07
C LEU A 54 -10.07 -24.11 7.89
N GLN A 55 -9.92 -24.89 8.97
CA GLN A 55 -10.06 -26.35 8.93
C GLN A 55 -11.48 -26.79 8.54
N GLN A 56 -12.51 -26.15 9.09
CA GLN A 56 -13.91 -26.42 8.73
C GLN A 56 -14.18 -26.12 7.26
N LEU A 57 -13.68 -24.99 6.74
CA LEU A 57 -13.84 -24.61 5.33
C LEU A 57 -13.08 -25.54 4.37
N GLU A 58 -11.91 -26.05 4.78
CA GLU A 58 -11.15 -27.07 4.05
C GLU A 58 -11.90 -28.41 3.98
N GLN A 59 -12.47 -28.87 5.11
CA GLN A 59 -13.31 -30.07 5.17
C GLN A 59 -14.56 -29.94 4.29
N ALA A 60 -15.18 -28.75 4.28
CA ALA A 60 -16.31 -28.42 3.41
C ALA A 60 -15.90 -28.19 1.94
N ARG A 61 -14.63 -28.37 1.58
CA ARG A 61 -14.05 -28.17 0.23
C ARG A 61 -14.26 -26.75 -0.33
N ARG A 62 -14.50 -25.77 0.54
CA ARG A 62 -14.60 -24.35 0.17
C ARG A 62 -13.25 -23.68 0.05
N LEU A 63 -12.22 -24.27 0.66
CA LEU A 63 -10.83 -23.84 0.58
C LEU A 63 -9.92 -25.02 0.30
N GLN A 64 -8.73 -24.71 -0.21
CA GLN A 64 -7.63 -25.65 -0.35
C GLN A 64 -6.39 -25.09 0.34
N ARG A 65 -5.50 -26.00 0.75
CA ARG A 65 -4.26 -25.65 1.43
C ARG A 65 -3.08 -26.35 0.78
N VAL A 66 -2.06 -25.58 0.42
CA VAL A 66 -0.80 -26.10 -0.14
C VAL A 66 0.36 -25.39 0.55
N HIS A 67 1.29 -26.16 1.14
CA HIS A 67 2.45 -25.64 1.88
C HIS A 67 2.12 -24.55 2.93
N GLY A 68 0.97 -24.67 3.61
CA GLY A 68 0.52 -23.71 4.63
C GLY A 68 -0.16 -22.45 4.08
N TYR A 69 -0.32 -22.32 2.77
CA TYR A 69 -1.09 -21.26 2.12
C TYR A 69 -2.51 -21.73 1.82
N TYR A 70 -3.48 -20.98 2.29
CA TYR A 70 -4.91 -21.15 2.03
C TYR A 70 -5.32 -20.34 0.80
N HIS A 71 -6.11 -20.96 -0.07
CA HIS A 71 -6.61 -20.35 -1.28
C HIS A 71 -7.99 -20.90 -1.66
N LEU A 72 -8.69 -20.19 -2.54
CA LEU A 72 -9.94 -20.66 -3.11
C LEU A 72 -9.70 -21.88 -4.03
N PRO A 73 -10.70 -22.76 -4.25
CA PRO A 73 -10.53 -23.97 -5.04
C PRO A 73 -10.03 -23.67 -6.47
N GLY A 74 -9.13 -24.51 -6.99
CA GLY A 74 -8.58 -24.37 -8.35
C GLY A 74 -7.47 -23.32 -8.50
N ARG A 75 -7.00 -22.74 -7.39
CA ARG A 75 -5.99 -21.66 -7.39
C ARG A 75 -4.60 -22.10 -6.91
N SER A 76 -4.28 -23.39 -7.00
CA SER A 76 -3.00 -23.95 -6.53
C SER A 76 -1.77 -23.33 -7.21
N ALA A 77 -1.90 -22.93 -8.49
CA ALA A 77 -0.83 -22.24 -9.22
C ALA A 77 -0.42 -20.89 -8.59
N ALA A 78 -1.32 -20.24 -7.83
CA ALA A 78 -1.03 -19.00 -7.13
C ALA A 78 0.03 -19.18 -6.03
N VAL A 79 0.19 -20.39 -5.49
CA VAL A 79 1.21 -20.68 -4.47
C VAL A 79 2.62 -20.60 -5.07
N ALA A 80 2.81 -21.21 -6.24
CA ALA A 80 4.08 -21.11 -6.97
C ALA A 80 4.37 -19.67 -7.40
N ALA A 81 3.35 -18.94 -7.87
CA ALA A 81 3.46 -17.53 -8.22
C ALA A 81 3.88 -16.68 -7.01
N ARG A 82 3.29 -16.92 -5.82
CA ARG A 82 3.64 -16.21 -4.59
C ARG A 82 5.11 -16.39 -4.20
N TRP A 83 5.68 -17.58 -4.34
CA TRP A 83 7.10 -17.81 -4.06
C TRP A 83 8.02 -17.01 -4.99
N GLN A 84 7.77 -17.04 -6.30
CA GLN A 84 8.56 -16.26 -7.26
C GLN A 84 8.45 -14.76 -6.99
N ARG A 85 7.22 -14.27 -6.77
CA ARG A 85 6.96 -12.86 -6.48
C ARG A 85 7.55 -12.40 -5.15
N TYR A 86 7.70 -13.30 -4.19
CA TYR A 86 8.40 -13.00 -2.94
C TYR A 86 9.89 -12.73 -3.17
N LEU A 87 10.55 -13.54 -4.01
CA LEU A 87 11.97 -13.33 -4.38
C LEU A 87 12.14 -12.02 -5.15
N ASP A 88 11.27 -11.74 -6.11
CA ASP A 88 11.26 -10.47 -6.85
C ASP A 88 11.04 -9.26 -5.94
N ALA A 89 10.10 -9.39 -5.00
CA ALA A 89 9.83 -8.34 -4.03
C ALA A 89 11.03 -8.09 -3.10
N GLU A 90 11.76 -9.13 -2.69
CA GLU A 90 12.97 -8.98 -1.87
C GLU A 90 14.07 -8.19 -2.60
N LEU A 91 14.30 -8.48 -3.89
CA LEU A 91 15.25 -7.72 -4.71
C LEU A 91 14.84 -6.24 -4.84
N LYS A 92 13.53 -6.00 -5.04
CA LYS A 92 12.96 -4.65 -5.08
C LYS A 92 13.09 -3.94 -3.73
N PHE A 93 12.88 -4.65 -2.63
CA PHE A 93 13.01 -4.10 -1.29
C PHE A 93 14.42 -3.59 -1.02
N ARG A 94 15.47 -4.31 -1.46
CA ARG A 94 16.87 -3.86 -1.34
C ARG A 94 17.12 -2.54 -2.09
N ARG A 95 16.51 -2.37 -3.27
CA ARG A 95 16.59 -1.10 -4.02
C ARG A 95 15.83 0.03 -3.32
N ALA A 96 14.67 -0.27 -2.75
CA ALA A 96 13.91 0.69 -1.95
C ALA A 96 14.68 1.15 -0.70
N LEU A 97 15.36 0.23 0.00
CA LEU A 97 16.23 0.55 1.13
C LEU A 97 17.42 1.41 0.72
N ARG A 98 18.05 1.11 -0.43
CA ARG A 98 19.10 1.98 -0.99
C ARG A 98 18.55 3.37 -1.26
N ALA A 99 17.36 3.49 -1.87
CA ALA A 99 16.72 4.78 -2.08
C ALA A 99 16.49 5.51 -0.76
N ALA A 100 15.83 4.88 0.21
CA ALA A 100 15.59 5.45 1.54
C ALA A 100 16.87 5.86 2.28
N GLY A 101 17.96 5.11 2.11
CA GLY A 101 19.29 5.43 2.65
C GLY A 101 19.85 6.77 2.18
N TRP A 102 19.48 7.22 0.98
CA TRP A 102 19.79 8.56 0.49
C TRP A 102 18.72 9.58 0.89
N LEU A 103 17.44 9.21 0.79
CA LEU A 103 16.33 10.13 1.08
C LEU A 103 16.27 10.56 2.54
N ARG A 104 16.77 9.73 3.48
CA ARG A 104 16.80 10.07 4.92
C ARG A 104 17.56 11.36 5.24
N TRP A 105 18.50 11.75 4.38
CA TRP A 105 19.31 12.96 4.56
C TRP A 105 18.58 14.24 4.16
N LEU A 106 17.40 14.12 3.54
CA LEU A 106 16.55 15.27 3.24
C LEU A 106 15.77 15.67 4.50
N PRO A 107 15.97 16.89 5.04
CA PRO A 107 15.38 17.34 6.30
C PRO A 107 13.86 17.53 6.21
N ALA A 108 13.28 17.56 5.02
CA ALA A 108 11.84 17.60 4.84
C ALA A 108 11.19 16.21 4.71
N VAL A 109 11.95 15.13 4.47
CA VAL A 109 11.39 13.77 4.39
C VAL A 109 11.15 13.24 5.80
N ARG A 110 9.89 12.93 6.10
CA ARG A 110 9.43 12.46 7.42
C ARG A 110 9.24 10.95 7.47
N LEU A 111 8.72 10.37 6.39
CA LEU A 111 8.47 8.94 6.26
C LEU A 111 8.63 8.52 4.80
N VAL A 112 9.20 7.33 4.58
CA VAL A 112 9.25 6.64 3.29
C VAL A 112 8.75 5.22 3.48
N ALA A 113 7.79 4.81 2.65
CA ALA A 113 7.25 3.47 2.64
C ALA A 113 7.26 2.87 1.24
N VAL A 114 7.39 1.54 1.18
CA VAL A 114 7.05 0.76 -0.02
C VAL A 114 5.57 0.43 0.04
N CYS A 115 4.86 0.62 -1.07
CA CYS A 115 3.43 0.35 -1.16
C CYS A 115 3.09 -0.62 -2.31
N ASN A 116 1.79 -0.88 -2.51
CA ASN A 116 1.28 -1.84 -3.50
C ASN A 116 1.91 -3.24 -3.33
N ASN A 117 2.02 -4.00 -4.42
CA ASN A 117 2.43 -5.40 -4.45
C ASN A 117 3.83 -5.65 -3.86
N ALA A 118 4.76 -4.72 -4.04
CA ALA A 118 6.11 -4.86 -3.48
C ALA A 118 6.14 -4.77 -1.96
N ALA A 119 5.18 -4.06 -1.36
CA ALA A 119 5.12 -3.92 0.08
C ALA A 119 4.98 -5.28 0.75
N TYR A 120 3.93 -6.04 0.43
CA TYR A 120 3.61 -7.32 1.08
C TYR A 120 4.25 -8.56 0.44
N GLY A 121 5.16 -8.41 -0.52
CA GLY A 121 5.93 -9.53 -1.06
C GLY A 121 5.30 -10.21 -2.29
N ASN A 122 4.52 -9.46 -3.07
CA ASN A 122 3.79 -9.97 -4.24
C ASN A 122 4.19 -9.25 -5.55
N ALA A 123 5.43 -8.76 -5.65
CA ALA A 123 5.87 -8.01 -6.82
C ALA A 123 6.16 -8.92 -8.01
N LYS A 124 5.83 -8.46 -9.22
CA LYS A 124 6.21 -9.15 -10.47
C LYS A 124 7.60 -8.72 -10.92
N THR A 125 8.27 -9.53 -11.73
CA THR A 125 9.63 -9.26 -12.21
C THR A 125 9.74 -7.91 -12.91
N GLU A 126 8.79 -7.63 -13.80
CA GLU A 126 8.68 -6.44 -14.64
C GLU A 126 8.16 -5.19 -13.92
N SER A 127 7.67 -5.32 -12.69
CA SER A 127 7.08 -4.19 -11.98
C SER A 127 8.13 -3.20 -11.47
N ASP A 128 7.70 -1.97 -11.31
CA ASP A 128 8.43 -0.94 -10.58
C ASP A 128 8.26 -1.12 -9.06
N ILE A 129 8.80 -0.14 -8.32
CA ILE A 129 8.82 -0.05 -6.86
C ILE A 129 8.12 1.24 -6.48
N ASP A 130 6.87 1.15 -6.03
CA ASP A 130 6.13 2.33 -5.61
C ASP A 130 6.58 2.81 -4.23
N LEU A 131 6.96 4.08 -4.16
CA LEU A 131 7.29 4.76 -2.92
C LEU A 131 6.18 5.72 -2.52
N PHE A 132 5.76 5.60 -1.27
CA PHE A 132 4.92 6.58 -0.58
C PHE A 132 5.80 7.42 0.34
N ILE A 133 5.74 8.74 0.21
CA ILE A 133 6.63 9.66 0.93
C ILE A 133 5.81 10.71 1.68
N VAL A 134 5.98 10.78 2.99
CA VAL A 134 5.46 11.87 3.83
C VAL A 134 6.51 12.94 3.97
N VAL A 135 6.12 14.19 3.74
CA VAL A 135 7.01 15.35 3.79
C VAL A 135 6.52 16.41 4.77
N ALA A 136 7.43 17.28 5.22
CA ALA A 136 7.10 18.43 6.04
C ALA A 136 6.12 19.37 5.30
N PRO A 137 5.13 19.97 6.00
CA PRO A 137 4.25 20.98 5.42
C PRO A 137 5.03 22.13 4.75
N GLY A 138 4.54 22.61 3.61
CA GLY A 138 5.17 23.71 2.87
C GLY A 138 6.51 23.37 2.21
N ARG A 139 6.91 22.09 2.15
CA ARG A 139 8.19 21.64 1.53
C ARG A 139 8.00 20.64 0.40
N LEU A 140 6.77 20.41 -0.03
CA LEU A 140 6.41 19.30 -0.92
C LEU A 140 7.12 19.40 -2.27
N TRP A 141 7.14 20.58 -2.87
CA TRP A 141 7.65 20.76 -4.22
C TRP A 141 9.18 20.69 -4.25
N LEU A 142 9.87 21.37 -3.33
CA LEU A 142 11.32 21.33 -3.24
C LEU A 142 11.82 19.91 -2.91
N THR A 143 11.15 19.24 -1.96
CA THR A 143 11.50 17.87 -1.58
C THR A 143 11.31 16.92 -2.76
N ARG A 144 10.19 17.02 -3.49
CA ARG A 144 9.97 16.17 -4.67
C ARG A 144 11.03 16.39 -5.75
N LEU A 145 11.44 17.64 -5.98
CA LEU A 145 12.50 17.96 -6.92
C LEU A 145 13.83 17.31 -6.49
N ALA A 146 14.21 17.49 -5.23
CA ALA A 146 15.43 16.89 -4.67
C ALA A 146 15.40 15.35 -4.76
N VAL A 147 14.30 14.72 -4.33
CA VAL A 147 14.09 13.27 -4.44
C VAL A 147 14.21 12.82 -5.90
N THR A 148 13.59 13.55 -6.83
CA THR A 148 13.64 13.25 -8.26
C THR A 148 15.07 13.29 -8.80
N VAL A 149 15.83 14.34 -8.47
CA VAL A 149 17.23 14.52 -8.90
C VAL A 149 18.12 13.42 -8.32
N ILE A 150 18.07 13.20 -7.00
CA ILE A 150 18.88 12.16 -6.33
C ILE A 150 18.57 10.79 -6.93
N MET A 151 17.30 10.43 -7.08
CA MET A 151 16.92 9.13 -7.66
C MET A 151 17.29 9.01 -9.14
N GLN A 152 17.30 10.11 -9.90
CA GLN A 152 17.75 10.12 -11.29
C GLN A 152 19.26 9.88 -11.39
N LEU A 153 20.05 10.58 -10.58
CA LEU A 153 21.52 10.47 -10.56
C LEU A 153 21.99 9.09 -10.11
N LEU A 154 21.31 8.50 -9.12
CA LEU A 154 21.59 7.14 -8.66
C LEU A 154 21.10 6.05 -9.62
N GLY A 155 20.42 6.42 -10.71
CA GLY A 155 19.79 5.46 -11.59
C GLY A 155 18.76 4.60 -10.86
N LEU A 156 18.07 5.11 -9.86
CA LEU A 156 17.02 4.36 -9.16
C LEU A 156 15.63 4.70 -9.67
N ARG A 157 15.46 5.85 -10.33
CA ARG A 157 14.15 6.35 -10.77
C ARG A 157 13.62 5.69 -12.04
N ARG A 158 12.31 5.41 -12.06
CA ARG A 158 11.55 5.02 -13.26
C ARG A 158 11.50 6.18 -14.27
N HIS A 159 11.88 5.94 -15.52
CA HIS A 159 11.79 6.93 -16.60
C HIS A 159 11.72 6.27 -17.98
N GLY A 160 10.89 6.79 -18.88
CA GLY A 160 10.69 6.21 -20.21
C GLY A 160 10.32 4.72 -20.13
N GLY A 161 10.98 3.88 -20.93
CA GLY A 161 10.82 2.43 -20.89
C GLY A 161 11.54 1.70 -19.73
N ARG A 162 12.29 2.41 -18.87
CA ARG A 162 12.98 1.80 -17.73
C ARG A 162 12.06 1.73 -16.52
N ILE A 163 11.27 0.67 -16.45
CA ILE A 163 10.23 0.44 -15.43
C ILE A 163 10.70 -0.58 -14.39
N ALA A 164 11.04 -1.79 -14.83
CA ALA A 164 11.34 -2.91 -13.95
C ALA A 164 12.44 -2.58 -12.91
N ASN A 165 12.15 -2.88 -11.65
CA ASN A 165 13.05 -2.67 -10.51
C ASN A 165 13.52 -1.22 -10.31
N ARG A 166 12.75 -0.23 -10.78
CA ARG A 166 13.01 1.20 -10.55
C ARG A 166 11.95 1.79 -9.62
N CYS A 167 12.33 2.80 -8.85
CA CYS A 167 11.44 3.52 -7.95
C CYS A 167 10.52 4.45 -8.73
N CYS A 168 9.22 4.28 -8.52
CA CYS A 168 8.17 5.19 -8.94
C CYS A 168 7.91 6.21 -7.83
N LEU A 169 7.98 7.49 -8.19
CA LEU A 169 7.82 8.62 -7.29
C LEU A 169 6.43 9.22 -7.49
N SER A 170 5.40 8.39 -7.27
CA SER A 170 4.03 8.67 -7.70
C SER A 170 3.14 9.22 -6.58
N PHE A 171 3.51 9.06 -5.31
CA PHE A 171 2.65 9.43 -4.19
C PHE A 171 3.41 10.13 -3.05
N TYR A 172 3.10 11.42 -2.87
CA TYR A 172 3.58 12.26 -1.79
C TYR A 172 2.41 12.88 -1.05
N VAL A 173 2.52 12.99 0.28
CA VAL A 173 1.61 13.77 1.12
C VAL A 173 2.42 14.60 2.11
N THR A 174 1.94 15.78 2.47
CA THR A 174 2.44 16.51 3.64
C THR A 174 1.88 15.88 4.91
N ALA A 175 2.50 16.16 6.06
CA ALA A 175 1.95 15.76 7.36
C ALA A 175 0.51 16.26 7.58
N ASN A 176 0.14 17.42 7.03
CA ASN A 176 -1.23 17.96 7.06
C ASN A 176 -2.24 17.14 6.24
N ALA A 177 -1.76 16.33 5.30
CA ALA A 177 -2.55 15.46 4.44
C ALA A 177 -2.28 13.97 4.64
N ALA A 178 -1.76 13.59 5.82
CA ALA A 178 -1.42 12.21 6.15
C ALA A 178 -2.64 11.30 6.34
N ASP A 179 -3.81 11.84 6.71
CA ASP A 179 -5.06 11.08 6.71
C ASP A 179 -5.53 10.80 5.27
N LEU A 180 -5.49 9.52 4.92
CA LEU A 180 -5.82 9.02 3.59
C LEU A 180 -7.30 8.69 3.41
N SER A 181 -8.15 8.79 4.44
CA SER A 181 -9.60 8.56 4.37
C SER A 181 -10.24 9.39 3.25
N ARG A 182 -9.73 10.61 3.03
CA ARG A 182 -10.16 11.53 1.97
C ARG A 182 -10.09 10.96 0.55
N PHE A 183 -9.25 9.93 0.34
CA PHE A 183 -9.05 9.24 -0.94
C PHE A 183 -9.89 7.97 -1.08
N SER A 184 -10.63 7.56 -0.04
CA SER A 184 -11.47 6.36 -0.06
C SER A 184 -12.54 6.47 -1.13
N LEU A 185 -12.77 5.38 -1.85
CA LEU A 185 -13.97 5.19 -2.65
C LEU A 185 -15.20 4.97 -1.75
N ALA A 186 -16.37 5.38 -2.26
CA ALA A 186 -17.66 5.07 -1.68
C ALA A 186 -18.31 3.87 -2.45
N PRO A 187 -19.17 3.07 -1.80
CA PRO A 187 -19.46 3.07 -0.36
C PRO A 187 -18.28 2.53 0.49
N ASP A 188 -17.42 1.70 -0.10
CA ASP A 188 -16.23 1.12 0.52
C ASP A 188 -15.03 1.04 -0.44
N ASP A 189 -13.83 0.89 0.12
CA ASP A 189 -12.56 0.81 -0.62
C ASP A 189 -11.64 -0.27 -0.03
N PRO A 190 -11.90 -1.56 -0.31
CA PRO A 190 -11.06 -2.66 0.16
C PRO A 190 -9.61 -2.50 -0.30
N TYR A 191 -9.38 -1.90 -1.47
CA TYR A 191 -8.03 -1.64 -1.95
C TYR A 191 -7.28 -0.70 -1.04
N LEU A 192 -7.83 0.47 -0.72
CA LEU A 192 -7.15 1.44 0.15
C LEU A 192 -6.95 0.89 1.57
N VAL A 193 -7.93 0.17 2.10
CA VAL A 193 -7.84 -0.51 3.41
C VAL A 193 -6.65 -1.46 3.44
N TYR A 194 -6.55 -2.39 2.48
CA TYR A 194 -5.45 -3.34 2.45
C TYR A 194 -4.12 -2.72 2.01
N TRP A 195 -4.15 -1.68 1.17
CA TRP A 195 -2.97 -0.90 0.80
C TRP A 195 -2.34 -0.26 2.04
N LEU A 196 -3.14 0.32 2.93
CA LEU A 196 -2.68 0.84 4.22
C LEU A 196 -2.18 -0.30 5.12
N ALA A 197 -2.95 -1.38 5.27
CA ALA A 197 -2.58 -2.49 6.15
C ALA A 197 -1.30 -3.24 5.72
N THR A 198 -0.95 -3.18 4.44
CA THR A 198 0.24 -3.83 3.87
C THR A 198 1.43 -2.88 3.72
N LEU A 199 1.24 -1.58 3.94
CA LEU A 199 2.24 -0.54 3.76
C LEU A 199 3.50 -0.86 4.58
N ALA A 200 4.65 -0.84 3.91
CA ALA A 200 5.94 -1.18 4.52
C ALA A 200 6.75 0.10 4.76
N VAL A 201 6.65 0.66 5.97
CA VAL A 201 7.39 1.86 6.37
C VAL A 201 8.88 1.51 6.56
N ILE A 202 9.70 1.83 5.56
CA ILE A 202 11.13 1.50 5.53
C ILE A 202 12.02 2.59 6.14
N TYR A 203 11.48 3.79 6.32
CA TYR A 203 12.13 4.89 7.01
C TYR A 203 11.05 5.78 7.62
N ALA A 204 11.25 6.19 8.87
CA ALA A 204 10.47 7.22 9.52
C ALA A 204 11.33 7.95 10.54
N ARG A 205 11.06 9.22 10.80
CA ARG A 205 11.61 9.89 11.98
C ARG A 205 10.84 9.46 13.23
N ALA A 206 11.43 9.74 14.38
CA ALA A 206 10.81 9.48 15.67
C ALA A 206 9.40 10.08 15.73
N GLY A 207 8.40 9.27 16.05
CA GLY A 207 7.00 9.67 16.18
C GLY A 207 6.21 9.84 14.88
N GLU A 208 6.86 9.90 13.71
CA GLU A 208 6.18 10.15 12.42
C GLU A 208 5.40 8.90 11.95
N ALA A 209 5.91 7.70 12.21
CA ALA A 209 5.20 6.47 11.86
C ALA A 209 3.94 6.32 12.73
N GLU A 210 4.08 6.55 14.05
CA GLU A 210 2.98 6.51 15.02
C GLU A 210 1.91 7.54 14.68
N SER A 211 2.30 8.78 14.37
CA SER A 211 1.38 9.84 13.95
C SER A 211 0.65 9.48 12.66
N PHE A 212 1.36 8.91 11.67
CA PHE A 212 0.75 8.46 10.42
C PHE A 212 -0.30 7.36 10.65
N TRP A 213 0.01 6.36 11.49
CA TRP A 213 -0.93 5.30 11.81
C TRP A 213 -2.12 5.78 12.66
N HIS A 214 -1.91 6.79 13.52
CA HIS A 214 -2.99 7.42 14.28
C HIS A 214 -3.95 8.17 13.36
N ALA A 215 -3.43 8.96 12.41
CA ALA A 215 -4.24 9.66 11.41
C ALA A 215 -5.06 8.71 10.52
N ASN A 216 -4.62 7.45 10.39
CA ASN A 216 -5.29 6.41 9.59
C ASN A 216 -5.95 5.33 10.47
N ALA A 217 -6.31 5.66 11.71
CA ALA A 217 -6.92 4.70 12.65
C ALA A 217 -8.28 4.15 12.17
N TRP A 218 -8.97 4.86 11.28
CA TRP A 218 -10.22 4.42 10.63
C TRP A 218 -10.11 3.05 9.96
N VAL A 219 -8.90 2.62 9.54
CA VAL A 219 -8.66 1.28 8.98
C VAL A 219 -9.06 0.16 9.95
N LYS A 220 -9.02 0.41 11.26
CA LYS A 220 -9.42 -0.58 12.28
C LYS A 220 -10.90 -0.94 12.25
N GLU A 221 -11.75 -0.08 11.69
CA GLU A 221 -13.17 -0.41 11.46
C GLU A 221 -13.31 -1.54 10.44
N TRP A 222 -12.39 -1.60 9.47
CA TRP A 222 -12.35 -2.60 8.41
C TRP A 222 -11.48 -3.80 8.76
N LEU A 223 -10.41 -3.60 9.54
CA LEU A 223 -9.47 -4.66 9.94
C LEU A 223 -9.22 -4.59 11.45
N PRO A 224 -10.13 -5.11 12.30
CA PRO A 224 -10.03 -5.00 13.75
C PRO A 224 -8.80 -5.70 14.36
N ASN A 225 -8.30 -6.73 13.68
CA ASN A 225 -7.05 -7.42 14.02
C ASN A 225 -5.80 -6.75 13.41
N GLY A 226 -6.01 -5.77 12.53
CA GLY A 226 -4.97 -5.09 11.78
C GLY A 226 -4.02 -4.33 12.71
N GLN A 227 -2.74 -4.50 12.47
CA GLN A 227 -1.67 -3.79 13.16
C GLN A 227 -0.68 -3.24 12.13
N PRO A 228 -0.04 -2.09 12.42
CA PRO A 228 1.09 -1.61 11.63
C PRO A 228 2.11 -2.72 11.42
N ARG A 229 2.60 -2.83 10.18
CA ARG A 229 3.57 -3.87 9.88
C ARG A 229 4.93 -3.51 10.46
N LEU A 230 5.33 -4.24 11.51
CA LEU A 230 6.67 -4.16 12.06
C LEU A 230 7.66 -4.80 11.08
N LEU A 231 8.61 -4.00 10.58
CA LEU A 231 9.70 -4.49 9.76
C LEU A 231 10.90 -4.83 10.64
N SER A 232 11.58 -5.93 10.31
CA SER A 232 12.89 -6.24 10.89
C SER A 232 13.89 -5.12 10.62
N ALA A 233 14.90 -4.94 11.48
CA ALA A 233 15.95 -3.93 11.29
C ALA A 233 16.64 -3.99 9.91
N ARG A 234 16.80 -5.19 9.31
CA ARG A 234 17.35 -5.36 7.94
C ARG A 234 16.48 -4.75 6.83
N ARG A 235 15.21 -4.46 7.13
CA ARG A 235 14.19 -3.89 6.23
C ARG A 235 13.78 -2.47 6.66
N SER A 236 14.56 -1.83 7.51
CA SER A 236 14.39 -0.43 7.85
C SER A 236 15.72 0.31 7.75
N VAL A 237 15.62 1.62 7.56
CA VAL A 237 16.75 2.54 7.52
C VAL A 237 16.66 3.43 8.76
N PRO A 238 17.69 3.46 9.62
CA PRO A 238 17.65 4.29 10.82
C PRO A 238 17.70 5.78 10.46
N ALA A 239 17.02 6.58 11.28
CA ALA A 239 17.10 8.03 11.20
C ALA A 239 18.53 8.53 11.45
N PRO A 240 19.01 9.53 10.68
CA PRO A 240 20.31 10.12 10.96
C PRO A 240 20.25 10.94 12.26
N GLN A 241 21.38 11.03 12.98
CA GLN A 241 21.48 11.84 14.21
C GLN A 241 21.48 13.35 13.91
N HIS A 242 21.97 13.73 12.74
CA HIS A 242 22.01 15.11 12.25
C HIS A 242 21.68 15.13 10.76
N TRP A 243 21.01 16.18 10.30
CA TRP A 243 20.74 16.38 8.87
C TRP A 243 21.81 17.28 8.27
N LEU A 244 22.43 16.82 7.18
CA LEU A 244 23.50 17.54 6.48
C LEU A 244 22.97 18.70 5.63
N LEU A 245 21.66 18.75 5.38
CA LEU A 245 21.04 19.76 4.54
C LEU A 245 20.15 20.66 5.40
N PRO A 246 20.20 22.00 5.20
CA PRO A 246 19.29 22.91 5.87
C PRO A 246 17.85 22.66 5.39
N GLU A 247 16.88 22.92 6.26
CA GLU A 247 15.50 23.08 5.81
C GLU A 247 15.49 24.23 4.79
N GLY A 248 15.19 23.94 3.52
CA GLY A 248 15.38 24.90 2.41
C GLY A 248 14.69 26.26 2.64
N SER A 249 14.92 27.25 1.79
CA SER A 249 14.21 28.53 1.93
C SER A 249 12.80 28.48 1.33
N ALA A 250 11.89 29.33 1.80
CA ALA A 250 10.55 29.48 1.22
C ALA A 250 10.59 29.92 -0.27
N GLY A 251 11.62 30.68 -0.65
CA GLY A 251 11.85 31.08 -2.04
C GLY A 251 12.15 29.91 -2.98
N LEU A 252 12.97 28.94 -2.54
CA LEU A 252 13.26 27.74 -3.32
C LEU A 252 12.04 26.83 -3.48
N GLU A 253 11.20 26.72 -2.45
CA GLU A 253 9.90 26.03 -2.55
C GLU A 253 9.03 26.67 -3.62
N TYR A 254 8.89 28.01 -3.60
CA TYR A 254 8.09 28.74 -4.57
C TYR A 254 8.56 28.51 -6.02
N ILE A 255 9.87 28.58 -6.26
CA ILE A 255 10.46 28.33 -7.58
C ILE A 255 10.22 26.88 -8.02
N ALA A 256 10.50 25.92 -7.13
CA ALA A 256 10.30 24.50 -7.42
C ALA A 256 8.82 24.19 -7.74
N ARG A 257 7.89 24.81 -7.02
CA ARG A 257 6.45 24.71 -7.28
C ARG A 257 6.10 25.22 -8.67
N ARG A 258 6.55 26.43 -9.04
CA ARG A 258 6.25 27.02 -10.35
C ARG A 258 6.77 26.17 -11.51
N LEU A 259 8.03 25.75 -11.45
CA LEU A 259 8.65 24.95 -12.52
C LEU A 259 7.93 23.61 -12.69
N GLN A 260 7.60 22.93 -11.59
CA GLN A 260 6.97 21.61 -11.65
C GLN A 260 5.51 21.70 -12.08
N ARG A 261 4.74 22.69 -11.61
CA ARG A 261 3.37 22.94 -12.09
C ARG A 261 3.35 23.28 -13.58
N ALA A 262 4.26 24.13 -14.06
CA ALA A 262 4.36 24.44 -15.49
C ALA A 262 4.60 23.17 -16.33
N LYS A 263 5.48 22.27 -15.86
CA LYS A 263 5.72 20.98 -16.52
C LYS A 263 4.51 20.04 -16.48
N MET A 264 3.67 20.14 -15.46
CA MET A 264 2.48 19.29 -15.27
C MET A 264 1.21 19.88 -15.88
N ALA A 265 1.18 21.16 -16.22
CA ALA A 265 -0.03 21.88 -16.65
C ALA A 265 -0.74 21.22 -17.85
N THR A 266 0.02 20.62 -18.78
CA THR A 266 -0.52 19.88 -19.92
C THR A 266 -1.13 18.52 -19.53
N ARG A 267 -0.66 17.90 -18.45
CA ARG A 267 -1.17 16.59 -17.96
C ARG A 267 -2.31 16.75 -16.96
N GLU A 268 -2.30 17.83 -16.18
CA GLU A 268 -3.28 18.13 -15.14
C GLU A 268 -4.67 18.45 -15.73
N ARG A 269 -4.73 19.24 -16.81
CA ARG A 269 -5.99 19.65 -17.46
C ARG A 269 -6.80 18.51 -18.06
N ALA A 270 -6.17 17.41 -18.43
CA ALA A 270 -6.85 16.30 -19.09
C ALA A 270 -7.39 15.25 -18.10
N ARG A 271 -6.93 15.23 -16.83
CA ARG A 271 -7.01 14.02 -15.97
C ARG A 271 -7.19 14.27 -14.47
N ALA A 272 -7.46 15.52 -14.06
CA ALA A 272 -7.65 15.86 -12.65
C ALA A 272 -8.96 15.23 -12.11
N SER A 273 -8.83 14.34 -11.12
CA SER A 273 -9.97 13.85 -10.34
C SER A 273 -9.52 13.59 -8.90
N ARG A 274 -10.43 13.69 -7.94
CA ARG A 274 -10.14 13.44 -6.52
C ARG A 274 -9.56 12.03 -6.26
N LEU A 275 -9.85 11.08 -7.14
CA LEU A 275 -9.50 9.66 -7.00
C LEU A 275 -8.26 9.28 -7.81
N GLY A 276 -8.04 9.92 -8.96
CA GLY A 276 -6.89 9.70 -9.86
C GLY A 276 -5.72 10.63 -9.57
N VAL A 277 -5.48 11.59 -10.47
CA VAL A 277 -4.38 12.56 -10.35
C VAL A 277 -4.77 13.71 -9.43
N VAL A 278 -4.06 13.83 -8.31
CA VAL A 278 -4.25 14.91 -7.32
C VAL A 278 -2.96 15.72 -7.25
N ILE A 279 -3.05 17.02 -7.55
CA ILE A 279 -1.93 17.95 -7.50
C ILE A 279 -2.32 19.16 -6.65
N SER A 280 -1.82 19.19 -5.42
CA SER A 280 -1.96 20.31 -4.49
C SER A 280 -0.64 20.58 -3.79
N ASP A 281 -0.62 21.60 -2.93
CA ASP A 281 0.57 21.91 -2.13
C ASP A 281 0.74 20.94 -0.94
N ASP A 282 -0.25 20.07 -0.71
CA ASP A 282 -0.23 19.04 0.33
C ASP A 282 -0.22 17.60 -0.20
N VAL A 283 -0.61 17.38 -1.46
CA VAL A 283 -0.75 16.04 -2.05
C VAL A 283 -0.25 16.04 -3.48
N LEU A 284 0.62 15.10 -3.81
CA LEU A 284 0.97 14.78 -5.19
C LEU A 284 0.76 13.29 -5.42
N LYS A 285 -0.31 12.96 -6.16
CA LYS A 285 -0.67 11.60 -6.57
C LYS A 285 -0.76 11.56 -8.09
N PHE A 286 0.04 10.69 -8.72
CA PHE A 286 0.19 10.65 -10.19
C PHE A 286 -0.30 9.35 -10.83
N HIS A 287 -1.24 8.64 -10.20
CA HIS A 287 -1.84 7.44 -10.80
C HIS A 287 -2.86 7.84 -11.86
N GLU A 288 -2.52 7.61 -13.14
CA GLU A 288 -3.32 8.05 -14.28
C GLU A 288 -4.58 7.18 -14.48
N GLU A 289 -4.51 5.90 -14.13
CA GLU A 289 -5.65 4.97 -14.13
C GLU A 289 -5.94 4.49 -12.71
N ASP A 290 -7.11 4.87 -12.18
CA ASP A 290 -7.60 4.33 -10.91
C ASP A 290 -8.33 3.00 -11.16
N ARG A 291 -7.66 1.89 -10.84
CA ARG A 291 -8.19 0.53 -11.02
C ARG A 291 -8.96 0.01 -9.82
N ARG A 292 -9.10 0.81 -8.75
CA ARG A 292 -9.68 0.35 -7.48
C ARG A 292 -11.14 -0.09 -7.63
N THR A 293 -11.94 0.59 -8.45
CA THR A 293 -13.32 0.17 -8.75
C THR A 293 -13.36 -1.19 -9.44
N ALA A 294 -12.45 -1.44 -10.39
CA ALA A 294 -12.36 -2.73 -11.07
C ALA A 294 -11.91 -3.86 -10.12
N TYR A 295 -10.96 -3.58 -9.22
CA TYR A 295 -10.55 -4.55 -8.20
C TYR A 295 -11.67 -4.85 -7.21
N ARG A 296 -12.47 -3.84 -6.82
CA ARG A 296 -13.64 -4.04 -5.96
C ARG A 296 -14.67 -4.93 -6.64
N GLN A 297 -14.99 -4.69 -7.91
CA GLN A 297 -15.92 -5.53 -8.66
C GLN A 297 -15.43 -6.99 -8.75
N GLN A 298 -14.15 -7.22 -9.08
CA GLN A 298 -13.59 -8.58 -9.11
C GLN A 298 -13.63 -9.27 -7.74
N TRP A 299 -13.50 -8.50 -6.67
CA TRP A 299 -13.61 -9.02 -5.31
C TRP A 299 -15.06 -9.39 -4.97
N GLU A 300 -16.03 -8.53 -5.29
CA GLU A 300 -17.46 -8.79 -5.12
C GLU A 300 -17.90 -10.05 -5.89
N GLU A 301 -17.47 -10.21 -7.14
CA GLU A 301 -17.73 -11.40 -7.96
C GLU A 301 -17.19 -12.69 -7.29
N ARG A 302 -16.00 -12.63 -6.69
CA ARG A 302 -15.40 -13.78 -5.98
C ARG A 302 -16.12 -14.06 -4.66
N CYS A 303 -16.56 -13.03 -3.94
CA CYS A 303 -17.38 -13.18 -2.75
C CYS A 303 -18.72 -13.87 -3.09
N GLN A 304 -19.41 -13.39 -4.13
CA GLN A 304 -20.66 -14.00 -4.61
C GLN A 304 -20.47 -15.47 -5.03
N ALA A 305 -19.37 -15.79 -5.73
CA ALA A 305 -19.03 -17.18 -6.08
C ALA A 305 -18.78 -18.07 -4.85
N GLN A 306 -18.41 -17.47 -3.72
CA GLN A 306 -18.30 -18.15 -2.43
C GLN A 306 -19.61 -18.09 -1.63
N GLY A 307 -20.67 -17.41 -2.07
CA GLY A 307 -21.91 -17.23 -1.32
C GLY A 307 -21.73 -16.35 -0.07
N VAL A 308 -20.87 -15.34 -0.16
CA VAL A 308 -20.60 -14.33 0.88
C VAL A 308 -20.50 -12.93 0.27
#